data_AF-A0A8I1LQ97-F1
#
_entry.id   AF-A0A8I1LQ97-F1
#
_cell.length_a   1.000
_cell.length_b   1.000
_cell.length_c   1.000
_cell.angle_alpha   90.00
_cell.angle_beta   90.00
_cell.angle_gamma   90.00
#
_symmetry.space_group_name_H-M   'P 1'
#
loop_
_entity.id
_entity.type
_entity.pdbx_description
1 polymer ?
#
loop_
_entity_poly.entity_id
_entity_poly.type
_entity_poly.pdbx_seq_one_letter_code
_entity_poly.pdbx_strand_id
1 'polypeptide(L)'
;MAFGITRQELMAWKREVSRGEIAFLTHYWLDDRFPGITTVTKVGCSDLDKLRLWCNHNGLDPQYIHQRQAYPHFDLIGNKQTEILRKYGMSDQLKRFELHLPTSTRPSF
;
A
#
# COMPACT_ATOMS: atom_id res chain seq x y z
N MET A 1 -1.51 -12.53 4.16
CA MET A 1 -2.93 -12.41 4.56
C MET A 1 -3.20 -10.94 4.87
N ALA A 2 -4.37 -10.40 4.54
CA ALA A 2 -4.68 -8.99 4.78
C ALA A 2 -5.63 -8.86 5.97
N PHE A 3 -5.19 -8.16 7.02
CA PHE A 3 -5.96 -7.95 8.25
C PHE A 3 -6.32 -6.46 8.41
N GLY A 4 -7.43 -6.17 9.09
CA GLY A 4 -7.87 -4.79 9.32
C GLY A 4 -8.54 -4.13 8.12
N ILE A 5 -8.91 -4.89 7.08
CA ILE A 5 -9.75 -4.46 5.96
C ILE A 5 -10.97 -5.37 5.83
N THR A 6 -12.06 -4.80 5.34
CA THR A 6 -13.30 -5.52 5.03
C THR A 6 -13.22 -6.17 3.65
N ARG A 7 -14.09 -7.15 3.42
CA ARG A 7 -14.26 -7.75 2.09
C ARG A 7 -14.66 -6.70 1.04
N GLN A 8 -15.47 -5.71 1.41
CA GLN A 8 -15.93 -4.67 0.50
C GLN A 8 -14.78 -3.78 0.04
N GLU A 9 -13.90 -3.36 0.96
CA GLU A 9 -12.69 -2.58 0.63
C GLU A 9 -11.76 -3.37 -0.30
N LEU A 10 -11.53 -4.66 -0.03
CA LEU A 10 -10.73 -5.50 -0.90
C LEU A 10 -11.35 -5.64 -2.30
N MET A 11 -12.68 -5.80 -2.40
CA MET A 11 -13.36 -5.89 -3.69
C MET A 11 -13.35 -4.55 -4.44
N ALA A 12 -13.47 -3.42 -3.75
CA ALA A 12 -13.36 -2.10 -4.35
C ALA A 12 -11.97 -1.89 -4.94
N TRP A 13 -10.92 -2.17 -4.17
CA TRP A 13 -9.54 -2.12 -4.65
C TRP A 13 -9.35 -3.01 -5.88
N LYS A 14 -9.78 -4.28 -5.83
CA LYS A 14 -9.68 -5.21 -6.98
C LYS A 14 -10.35 -4.65 -8.24
N ARG A 15 -11.53 -4.03 -8.08
CA ARG A 15 -12.28 -3.42 -9.18
C ARG A 15 -11.53 -2.22 -9.77
N GLU A 16 -11.01 -1.33 -8.94
CA GLU A 16 -10.20 -0.19 -9.39
C GLU A 16 -8.94 -0.66 -10.13
N VAL A 17 -8.22 -1.63 -9.56
CA VAL A 17 -7.06 -2.26 -10.21
C VAL A 17 -7.44 -2.82 -11.58
N SER A 18 -8.54 -3.56 -11.67
CA SER A 18 -9.01 -4.16 -12.94
C SER A 18 -9.43 -3.13 -14.00
N ARG A 19 -9.75 -1.89 -13.59
CA ARG A 19 -10.04 -0.77 -14.52
C ARG A 19 -8.79 -0.04 -15.00
N GLY A 20 -7.60 -0.45 -14.57
CA GLY A 20 -6.35 0.24 -14.90
C GLY A 20 -6.18 1.55 -14.12
N GLU A 21 -6.87 1.68 -12.98
CA GLU A 21 -6.70 2.81 -12.05
C GLU A 21 -5.55 2.49 -11.09
N ILE A 22 -4.87 3.53 -10.58
CA ILE A 22 -3.90 3.38 -9.49
C ILE A 22 -4.71 3.33 -8.19
N ALA A 23 -4.78 2.16 -7.57
CA ALA A 23 -5.62 1.90 -6.40
C ALA A 23 -4.78 1.61 -5.16
N PHE A 24 -5.12 2.20 -4.01
CA PHE A 24 -4.38 2.09 -2.76
C PHE A 24 -5.17 1.30 -1.72
N LEU A 25 -4.57 0.27 -1.13
CA LEU A 25 -5.17 -0.52 -0.05
C LEU A 25 -4.17 -0.79 1.07
N THR A 26 -4.33 -0.10 2.19
CA THR A 26 -3.54 -0.35 3.41
C THR A 26 -4.19 -1.43 4.27
N HIS A 27 -3.39 -2.35 4.78
CA HIS A 27 -3.81 -3.36 5.74
C HIS A 27 -2.68 -3.70 6.72
N TYR A 28 -3.01 -4.34 7.83
CA TYR A 28 -2.01 -4.82 8.79
C TYR A 28 -1.21 -5.98 8.19
N TRP A 29 0.10 -5.93 8.38
CA TRP A 29 1.07 -6.91 7.91
C TRP A 29 2.20 -7.02 8.93
N LEU A 30 2.45 -8.25 9.39
CA LEU A 30 3.51 -8.58 10.31
C LEU A 30 4.47 -9.53 9.59
N ASP A 31 5.75 -9.20 9.61
CA ASP A 31 6.82 -10.00 9.01
C ASP A 31 8.09 -9.80 9.83
N ASP A 32 8.67 -10.92 10.29
CA ASP A 32 9.81 -10.91 11.21
C ASP A 32 11.06 -10.23 10.61
N ARG A 33 11.12 -10.09 9.28
CA ARG A 33 12.22 -9.39 8.59
C ARG A 33 12.14 -7.87 8.74
N PHE A 34 10.98 -7.33 9.14
CA PHE A 34 10.71 -5.91 9.24
C PHE A 34 10.16 -5.53 10.63
N PRO A 35 10.98 -5.62 11.69
CA PRO A 35 10.54 -5.32 13.05
C PRO A 35 10.04 -3.86 13.16
N GLY A 36 8.88 -3.69 13.79
CA GLY A 36 8.22 -2.38 13.97
C GLY A 36 7.38 -1.90 12.78
N ILE A 37 7.43 -2.58 11.63
CA ILE A 37 6.52 -2.34 10.51
C ILE A 37 5.30 -3.24 10.68
N THR A 38 4.16 -2.61 10.96
CA THR A 38 2.89 -3.33 11.24
C THR A 38 1.87 -3.23 10.12
N THR A 39 2.15 -2.45 9.07
CA THR A 39 1.22 -2.23 7.97
C THR A 39 1.94 -2.21 6.64
N VAL A 40 1.17 -2.45 5.58
CA VAL A 40 1.62 -2.37 4.19
C VAL A 40 0.52 -1.74 3.37
N THR A 41 0.89 -0.89 2.41
CA THR A 41 -0.03 -0.33 1.42
C THR A 41 0.22 -0.99 0.07
N LYS A 42 -0.81 -1.63 -0.46
CA LYS A 42 -0.83 -2.18 -1.81
C LYS A 42 -1.25 -1.10 -2.80
N VAL A 43 -0.35 -0.78 -3.73
CA VAL A 43 -0.66 0.08 -4.88
C VAL A 43 -0.83 -0.79 -6.11
N GLY A 44 -2.07 -1.00 -6.54
CA GLY A 44 -2.39 -1.91 -7.64
C GLY A 44 -2.79 -1.18 -8.90
N CYS A 45 -2.50 -1.80 -10.05
CA CYS A 45 -3.01 -1.39 -11.36
C CYS A 45 -2.86 -2.54 -12.36
N SER A 46 -3.89 -2.83 -13.16
CA SER A 46 -3.81 -3.85 -14.22
C SER A 46 -3.00 -3.40 -15.43
N ASP A 47 -2.89 -2.09 -15.65
CA ASP A 47 -1.98 -1.50 -16.64
C ASP A 47 -0.57 -1.44 -16.05
N LEU A 48 0.27 -2.40 -16.46
CA LEU A 48 1.63 -2.54 -15.95
C LEU A 48 2.53 -1.37 -16.33
N ASP A 49 2.35 -0.78 -17.51
CA ASP A 49 3.19 0.33 -17.95
C ASP A 49 2.83 1.59 -17.15
N LYS A 50 1.54 1.81 -16.90
CA LYS A 50 1.06 2.86 -16.00
C LYS A 50 1.58 2.66 -14.58
N LEU A 51 1.57 1.43 -14.06
CA LEU A 51 2.12 1.13 -12.74
C LEU A 51 3.63 1.38 -12.67
N ARG A 52 4.38 0.99 -13.70
CA ARG A 52 5.83 1.24 -13.81
C ARG A 52 6.15 2.73 -13.84
N LEU A 53 5.42 3.50 -14.65
CA LEU A 53 5.55 4.95 -14.71
C LEU A 53 5.23 5.59 -13.35
N TRP A 54 4.18 5.12 -12.69
CA TRP A 54 3.83 5.56 -11.34
C TRP A 54 4.94 5.24 -10.32
N CYS A 55 5.54 4.05 -10.38
CA CYS A 55 6.69 3.68 -9.54
C CYS A 55 7.87 4.63 -9.78
N ASN A 56 8.28 4.82 -11.04
CA ASN A 56 9.40 5.70 -11.41
C ASN A 56 9.18 7.15 -10.94
N HIS A 57 7.98 7.69 -11.13
CA HIS A 57 7.63 9.04 -10.69
C HIS A 57 7.70 9.24 -9.17
N ASN A 58 7.63 8.15 -8.41
CA ASN A 58 7.70 8.14 -6.95
C ASN A 58 9.06 7.67 -6.41
N GLY A 59 10.06 7.49 -7.29
CA GLY A 59 11.38 6.99 -6.91
C GLY A 59 11.34 5.55 -6.39
N LEU A 60 10.40 4.76 -6.90
CA LEU A 60 10.26 3.33 -6.59
C LEU A 60 10.77 2.53 -7.79
N ASP A 61 11.51 1.47 -7.50
CA ASP A 61 12.05 0.60 -8.53
C ASP A 61 10.97 -0.39 -9.03
N PRO A 62 10.52 -0.29 -10.30
CA PRO A 62 9.44 -1.12 -10.81
C PRO A 62 9.75 -2.62 -10.86
N GLN A 63 11.01 -3.04 -10.66
CA GLN A 63 11.34 -4.47 -10.58
C GLN A 63 10.68 -5.18 -9.41
N TYR A 64 10.30 -4.44 -8.35
CA TYR A 64 9.59 -4.97 -7.19
C TYR A 64 8.07 -5.04 -7.37
N ILE A 65 7.54 -4.76 -8.57
CA ILE A 65 6.11 -4.98 -8.86
C ILE A 65 5.80 -6.48 -8.76
N HIS A 66 4.87 -6.82 -7.86
CA HIS A 66 4.30 -8.15 -7.75
C HIS A 66 3.31 -8.39 -8.90
N GLN A 67 3.72 -9.16 -9.90
CA GLN A 67 2.92 -9.47 -11.10
C GLN A 67 1.86 -10.57 -10.89
N ARG A 68 1.18 -10.57 -9.74
CA ARG A 68 0.14 -11.57 -9.46
C ARG A 68 -1.11 -11.26 -10.28
N GLN A 69 -1.36 -11.99 -11.35
CA GLN A 69 -2.62 -11.87 -12.09
C GLN A 69 -3.81 -12.25 -11.18
N ALA A 70 -4.94 -11.52 -11.23
CA ALA A 70 -5.29 -10.38 -12.09
C ALA A 70 -4.97 -8.99 -11.51
N TYR A 71 -4.16 -8.91 -10.45
CA TYR A 71 -3.96 -7.69 -9.66
C TYR A 71 -2.47 -7.38 -9.44
N PRO A 72 -1.76 -6.88 -10.47
CA PRO A 72 -0.40 -6.41 -10.31
C PRO A 72 -0.36 -5.29 -9.27
N HIS A 73 0.61 -5.34 -8.37
CA HIS A 73 0.72 -4.34 -7.32
C HIS A 73 2.15 -4.13 -6.83
N PHE A 74 2.37 -2.98 -6.20
CA PHE A 74 3.58 -2.65 -5.46
C PHE A 74 3.23 -2.55 -3.97
N ASP A 75 4.04 -3.15 -3.10
CA ASP A 75 3.87 -3.05 -1.65
C ASP A 75 4.74 -1.90 -1.09
N LEU A 76 4.12 -0.94 -0.41
CA LEU A 76 4.79 0.15 0.30
C LEU A 76 4.80 -0.13 1.80
N ILE A 77 5.95 0.05 2.42
CA ILE A 77 6.14 -0.13 3.86
C ILE A 77 6.96 1.02 4.46
N GLY A 78 6.86 1.20 5.78
CA GLY A 78 7.68 2.15 6.54
C GLY A 78 7.54 3.60 6.07
N ASN A 79 8.65 4.34 6.04
CA ASN A 79 8.64 5.78 5.71
C ASN A 79 8.06 6.07 4.31
N LYS A 80 8.36 5.20 3.33
CA LYS A 80 7.91 5.37 1.95
C LYS A 80 6.40 5.22 1.83
N GLN A 81 5.80 4.33 2.62
CA GLN A 81 4.35 4.19 2.73
C GLN A 81 3.70 5.50 3.17
N THR A 82 4.18 6.10 4.25
CA THR A 82 3.64 7.36 4.78
C THR A 82 3.83 8.53 3.83
N GLU A 83 5.01 8.65 3.22
CA GLU A 83 5.33 9.69 2.21
C GLU A 83 4.33 9.65 1.05
N ILE A 84 4.11 8.47 0.47
CA ILE A 84 3.23 8.30 -0.68
C ILE A 84 1.76 8.49 -0.31
N LEU A 85 1.29 7.92 0.79
CA LEU A 85 -0.09 8.13 1.23
C LEU A 85 -0.39 9.62 1.46
N ARG A 86 0.56 10.40 2.01
CA ARG A 86 0.42 11.86 2.14
C ARG A 86 0.37 12.54 0.79
N LYS A 87 1.30 12.20 -0.12
CA LYS A 87 1.37 12.78 -1.48
C LYS A 87 0.07 12.60 -2.27
N TYR A 88 -0.58 11.45 -2.14
CA TYR A 88 -1.82 11.12 -2.87
C TYR A 88 -3.11 11.40 -2.08
N GLY A 89 -3.04 12.10 -0.95
CA GLY A 89 -4.22 12.54 -0.20
C GLY A 89 -4.98 11.41 0.51
N MET A 90 -4.31 10.29 0.83
CA MET A 90 -4.92 9.12 1.46
C MET A 90 -5.03 9.27 2.99
N SER A 91 -5.59 10.41 3.43
CA SER A 91 -5.68 10.82 4.84
C SER A 91 -6.42 9.83 5.72
N ASP A 92 -7.48 9.19 5.20
CA ASP A 92 -8.25 8.20 5.95
C ASP A 92 -7.41 6.96 6.29
N GLN A 93 -6.57 6.51 5.34
CA GLN A 93 -5.65 5.40 5.57
C GLN A 93 -4.56 5.79 6.57
N LEU A 94 -3.99 7.01 6.44
CA LEU A 94 -2.99 7.52 7.38
C LEU A 94 -3.51 7.63 8.82
N LYS A 95 -4.78 8.04 8.98
CA LYS A 95 -5.43 8.18 10.29
C LYS A 95 -5.75 6.82 10.88
N ARG A 96 -6.41 5.94 10.12
CA ARG A 96 -6.86 4.62 10.58
C ARG A 96 -5.71 3.70 11.00
N PHE A 97 -4.58 3.79 10.32
CA PHE A 97 -3.41 2.94 10.57
C PHE A 97 -2.29 3.66 11.35
N GLU A 98 -2.58 4.84 11.90
CA GLU A 98 -1.65 5.59 12.75
C GLU A 98 -0.26 5.82 12.11
N LEU A 99 -0.24 6.02 10.79
CA LEU A 99 0.98 6.24 10.00
C LEU A 99 1.50 7.69 10.08
N HIS A 100 0.80 8.54 10.82
CA HIS A 100 1.14 9.93 11.10
C HIS A 100 1.92 10.11 12.41
N LEU A 101 1.98 9.07 13.25
CA LEU A 101 2.67 9.11 14.54
C LEU A 101 4.13 8.63 14.41
N PRO A 102 5.10 9.27 15.08
CA PRO A 102 6.45 8.76 15.17
C PRO A 102 6.44 7.38 15.84
N THR A 103 7.35 6.50 15.42
CA THR A 103 7.45 5.10 15.88
C THR A 103 7.57 4.96 17.40
N SER A 104 8.01 6.01 18.11
CA SER A 104 8.16 6.05 19.57
C SER A 104 6.84 6.14 20.36
N THR A 105 5.69 6.39 19.72
CA THR A 105 4.40 6.54 20.42
C THR A 105 3.44 5.36 20.21
N ARG A 106 3.87 4.28 19.54
CA ARG A 106 3.02 3.09 19.38
C ARG A 106 3.10 2.23 20.65
N PRO A 107 1.97 1.86 21.27
CA PRO A 107 1.99 0.92 22.38
C PRO A 107 2.57 -0.41 21.92
N SER A 108 3.48 -0.98 22.72
CA SER A 108 3.88 -2.38 22.59
C SER A 108 2.65 -3.23 22.96
N PHE A 109 1.93 -3.71 21.96
CA PHE A 109 0.94 -4.77 22.12
C PHE A 109 1.60 -6.13 21.89
#